data_AF-A0A2U8TPD9-F1
#
_entry.id   AF-A0A2U8TPD9-F1
#
_cell.length_a   1.000
_cell.length_b   1.000
_cell.length_c   1.000
_cell.angle_alpha   90.00
_cell.angle_beta   90.00
_cell.angle_gamma   90.00
#
_symmetry.space_group_name_H-M   'P 1'
#
loop_
_entity.id
_entity.type
_entity.pdbx_description
1 polymer ?
#
loop_
_entity_poly.entity_id
_entity_poly.type
_entity_poly.pdbx_seq_one_letter_code
_entity_poly.pdbx_strand_id
1 'polypeptide(L)'
;MSYRHSGDSLPGMSTKYRFRDTYRIQLREKDHPPPHVHLTGGGLDVMLSLETIEVMVGKAPPLIIKEALEWVRAHQAQLLEDWKRCYP
;
A
#
# COMPACT_ATOMS: atom_id res chain seq x y z
N MET A 1 -16.48 3.17 25.22
CA MET A 1 -16.75 3.47 23.80
C MET A 1 -16.04 2.42 22.97
N SER A 2 -16.68 1.84 21.96
CA SER A 2 -16.11 0.69 21.22
C SER A 2 -16.04 1.00 19.72
N TYR A 3 -14.92 1.58 19.27
CA TYR A 3 -14.64 1.75 17.85
C TYR A 3 -14.33 0.38 17.23
N ARG A 4 -15.39 -0.31 16.82
CA ARG A 4 -15.33 -1.55 16.05
C ARG A 4 -14.75 -1.21 14.68
N HIS A 5 -13.43 -1.34 14.54
CA HIS A 5 -12.73 -1.12 13.28
C HIS A 5 -13.07 -2.29 12.35
N SER A 6 -14.18 -2.18 11.63
CA SER A 6 -14.62 -3.19 10.66
C SER A 6 -13.59 -3.31 9.55
N GLY A 7 -12.76 -4.35 9.63
CA GLY A 7 -11.86 -4.76 8.56
C GLY A 7 -12.65 -5.35 7.41
N ASP A 8 -13.23 -4.49 6.57
CA ASP A 8 -13.80 -4.89 5.28
C ASP A 8 -12.67 -5.17 4.29
N SER A 9 -11.94 -6.24 4.55
CA SER A 9 -10.93 -6.79 3.65
C SER A 9 -11.63 -7.57 2.55
N LEU A 10 -12.01 -6.88 1.48
CA LEU A 10 -12.45 -7.51 0.24
C LEU A 10 -11.39 -8.57 -0.18
N PRO A 11 -11.80 -9.80 -0.55
CA PRO A 11 -10.85 -10.87 -0.84
C PRO A 11 -9.98 -10.51 -2.05
N GLY A 12 -8.73 -10.16 -1.77
CA GLY A 12 -7.72 -9.75 -2.73
C GLY A 12 -7.29 -8.27 -2.68
N MET A 13 -7.70 -7.50 -1.67
CA MET A 13 -7.21 -6.12 -1.44
C MET A 13 -6.93 -5.82 0.04
N SER A 14 -5.75 -6.21 0.50
CA SER A 14 -5.28 -5.94 1.86
C SER A 14 -4.81 -4.49 2.04
N THR A 15 -5.62 -3.63 2.66
CA THR A 15 -5.13 -2.34 3.19
C THR A 15 -4.14 -2.59 4.33
N LYS A 16 -2.85 -2.30 4.09
CA LYS A 16 -1.77 -2.51 5.09
C LYS A 16 -1.49 -1.28 5.96
N TYR A 17 -1.78 -0.06 5.46
CA TYR A 17 -1.57 1.19 6.20
C TYR A 17 -2.66 2.22 5.89
N ARG A 18 -2.97 3.10 6.84
CA ARG A 18 -3.79 4.31 6.65
C ARG A 18 -3.15 5.46 7.43
N PHE A 19 -3.06 6.63 6.81
CA PHE A 19 -2.47 7.83 7.41
C PHE A 19 -3.23 9.10 7.03
N ARG A 20 -3.20 10.10 7.93
CA ARG A 20 -3.93 11.38 7.81
C ARG A 20 -5.43 11.22 7.51
N ASP A 21 -6.01 10.09 7.95
CA ASP A 21 -7.32 9.48 7.63
C ASP A 21 -7.65 9.24 6.14
N THR A 22 -7.30 10.19 5.28
CA THR A 22 -7.58 10.20 3.83
C THR A 22 -6.77 9.17 3.02
N TYR A 23 -5.51 8.90 3.41
CA TYR A 23 -4.56 8.15 2.58
C TYR A 23 -4.38 6.71 3.08
N ARG A 24 -4.23 5.76 2.16
CA ARG A 24 -4.20 4.32 2.41
C ARG A 24 -3.15 3.68 1.51
N ILE A 25 -2.44 2.67 2.03
CA ILE A 25 -1.54 1.82 1.25
C ILE A 25 -2.16 0.43 1.21
N GLN A 26 -2.43 -0.05 0.01
CA GLN A 26 -3.10 -1.31 -0.25
C GLN A 26 -2.13 -2.22 -1.00
N LEU A 27 -1.91 -3.44 -0.50
CA LEU A 27 -1.47 -4.51 -1.37
C LEU A 27 -2.66 -4.89 -2.26
N ARG A 28 -2.41 -5.25 -3.52
CA ARG A 28 -3.43 -5.77 -4.43
C ARG A 28 -3.03 -7.18 -4.84
N GLU A 29 -3.61 -8.17 -4.18
CA GLU A 29 -3.35 -9.60 -4.32
C GLU A 29 -3.90 -10.22 -5.65
N LYS A 30 -3.83 -9.46 -6.75
CA LYS A 30 -4.17 -9.85 -8.14
C LYS A 30 -3.28 -9.18 -9.19
N ASP A 31 -2.36 -8.30 -8.79
CA ASP A 31 -1.56 -7.51 -9.70
C ASP A 31 -0.26 -8.25 -10.09
N HIS A 32 0.25 -7.99 -11.30
CA HIS A 32 1.36 -8.76 -11.87
C HIS A 32 2.72 -8.31 -11.29
N PRO A 33 3.76 -9.18 -11.30
CA PRO A 33 5.12 -8.77 -10.97
C PRO A 33 5.59 -7.62 -11.90
N PRO A 34 6.36 -6.64 -11.40
CA PRO A 34 7.05 -6.61 -10.11
C PRO A 34 6.15 -6.33 -8.88
N PRO A 35 6.55 -6.77 -7.67
CA PRO A 35 5.77 -6.56 -6.45
C PRO A 35 5.69 -5.07 -6.10
N HIS A 36 4.46 -4.58 -5.89
CA HIS A 36 4.18 -3.16 -5.66
C HIS A 36 2.95 -2.98 -4.75
N VAL A 37 2.76 -1.77 -4.21
CA VAL A 37 1.59 -1.37 -3.42
C VAL A 37 0.91 -0.13 -4.00
N HIS A 38 -0.40 -0.04 -3.81
CA HIS A 38 -1.25 1.03 -4.32
C HIS A 38 -1.55 2.03 -3.19
N LEU A 39 -0.92 3.20 -3.26
CA LEU A 39 -1.20 4.38 -2.43
C LEU A 39 -2.44 5.10 -2.99
N THR A 40 -3.52 5.14 -2.23
CA THR A 40 -4.80 5.75 -2.64
C THR A 40 -5.30 6.74 -1.58
N GLY A 41 -6.05 7.76 -1.99
CA GLY A 41 -6.70 8.67 -1.02
C GLY A 41 -7.11 10.02 -1.59
N GLY A 42 -8.32 10.50 -1.29
CA GLY A 42 -8.77 11.83 -1.73
C GLY A 42 -8.82 12.04 -3.25
N GLY A 43 -8.89 10.96 -4.04
CA GLY A 43 -9.01 11.00 -5.50
C GLY A 43 -7.75 10.63 -6.29
N LEU A 44 -6.59 10.42 -5.64
CA LEU A 44 -5.40 9.83 -6.28
C LEU A 44 -5.33 8.31 -6.10
N ASP A 45 -4.67 7.67 -7.07
CA ASP A 45 -4.18 6.28 -7.06
C ASP A 45 -2.74 6.31 -7.61
N VAL A 46 -1.80 5.68 -6.91
CA VAL A 46 -0.34 5.74 -7.15
C VAL A 46 0.28 4.38 -6.84
N MET A 47 1.04 3.83 -7.78
CA MET A 47 1.76 2.56 -7.60
C MET A 47 3.18 2.81 -7.08
N LEU A 48 3.58 2.09 -6.04
CA LEU A 48 4.89 2.17 -5.39
C LEU A 48 5.59 0.80 -5.45
N SER A 49 6.80 0.74 -6.00
CA SER A 49 7.60 -0.49 -6.10
C SER A 49 8.05 -0.98 -4.72
N LEU A 50 7.87 -2.28 -4.42
CA LEU A 50 8.45 -2.91 -3.22
C LEU A 50 9.90 -3.35 -3.43
N GLU A 51 10.42 -3.33 -4.66
CA GLU A 51 11.82 -3.65 -4.95
C GLU A 51 12.71 -2.41 -4.82
N THR A 52 12.36 -1.32 -5.52
CA THR A 52 13.18 -0.09 -5.56
C THR A 52 12.75 0.98 -4.55
N ILE A 53 11.54 0.86 -3.98
CA ILE A 53 10.98 1.85 -3.03
C ILE A 53 10.80 3.23 -3.70
N GLU A 54 10.20 3.20 -4.90
CA GLU A 54 9.96 4.37 -5.76
C GLU A 54 8.55 4.38 -6.33
N VAL A 55 8.14 5.54 -6.88
CA VAL A 55 6.86 5.72 -7.57
C VAL A 55 6.96 5.17 -9.00
N MET A 56 6.11 4.21 -9.33
CA MET A 56 6.03 3.62 -10.67
C MET A 56 5.02 4.36 -11.56
N VAL A 57 3.82 4.63 -11.03
CA VAL A 57 2.68 5.18 -11.78
C VAL A 57 1.89 6.13 -10.87
N GLY A 58 1.30 7.17 -11.45
CA GLY A 58 0.46 8.14 -10.75
C GLY A 58 1.25 9.33 -10.18
N LYS A 59 0.54 10.23 -9.48
CA LYS A 59 1.10 11.41 -8.81
C LYS A 59 0.37 11.68 -7.50
N ALA A 60 1.13 12.03 -6.45
CA ALA A 60 0.63 12.50 -5.17
C ALA A 60 1.53 13.64 -4.65
N PRO A 61 1.11 14.39 -3.61
CA PRO A 61 1.96 15.44 -3.04
C PRO A 61 3.27 14.84 -2.48
N PRO A 62 4.43 15.49 -2.66
CA PRO A 62 5.72 14.90 -2.31
C PRO A 62 5.86 14.57 -0.81
N LEU A 63 5.16 15.30 0.06
CA LEU A 63 5.05 14.98 1.50
C LEU A 63 4.38 13.62 1.76
N ILE A 64 3.31 13.33 1.02
CA ILE A 64 2.54 12.07 1.12
C ILE A 64 3.34 10.91 0.54
N ILE A 65 4.04 11.13 -0.57
CA ILE A 65 4.93 10.13 -1.17
C ILE A 65 6.10 9.83 -0.22
N LYS A 66 6.73 10.84 0.37
CA LYS A 66 7.82 10.64 1.35
C LYS A 66 7.34 9.81 2.54
N GLU A 67 6.21 10.17 3.14
CA GLU A 67 5.63 9.47 4.30
C GLU A 67 5.24 8.01 3.96
N ALA A 68 4.69 7.78 2.76
CA ALA A 68 4.40 6.44 2.25
C ALA A 68 5.68 5.62 1.98
N LEU A 69 6.71 6.22 1.36
CA LEU A 69 7.98 5.54 1.08
C LEU A 69 8.77 5.23 2.36
N GLU A 70 8.76 6.13 3.37
CA GLU A 70 9.36 5.86 4.68
C GLU A 70 8.65 4.69 5.38
N TRP A 71 7.32 4.60 5.31
CA TRP A 71 6.58 3.44 5.83
C TRP A 71 6.84 2.16 5.03
N VAL A 72 6.79 2.22 3.70
CA VAL A 72 7.02 1.06 2.81
C VAL A 72 8.45 0.54 2.96
N ARG A 73 9.46 1.40 3.11
CA ARG A 73 10.85 1.02 3.40
C ARG A 73 10.95 0.27 4.74
N ALA A 74 10.29 0.76 5.78
CA ALA A 74 10.31 0.13 7.10
C ALA A 74 9.62 -1.25 7.13
N HIS A 75 8.65 -1.48 6.25
CA HIS A 75 7.87 -2.72 6.19
C HIS A 75 8.17 -3.58 4.95
N GLN A 76 9.21 -3.23 4.17
CA GLN A 76 9.51 -3.81 2.85
C GLN A 76 9.56 -5.35 2.88
N ALA A 77 10.32 -5.92 3.83
CA ALA A 77 10.44 -7.37 3.99
C ALA A 77 9.08 -8.04 4.21
N GLN A 78 8.28 -7.51 5.14
CA GLN A 78 6.96 -8.06 5.48
C GLN A 78 5.95 -7.90 4.34
N LEU A 79 6.03 -6.81 3.56
CA LEU A 79 5.21 -6.61 2.35
C LEU A 79 5.60 -7.59 1.24
N LEU A 80 6.89 -7.90 1.07
CA LEU A 80 7.38 -8.90 0.12
C LEU A 80 7.03 -10.33 0.56
N GLU A 81 7.06 -10.64 1.86
CA GLU A 81 6.59 -11.93 2.40
C GLU A 81 5.08 -12.12 2.19
N ASP A 82 4.28 -11.07 2.42
CA ASP A 82 2.83 -11.09 2.24
C ASP A 82 2.45 -11.22 0.75
N TRP A 83 3.15 -10.50 -0.15
CA TRP A 83 3.01 -10.66 -1.60
C TRP A 83 3.35 -12.09 -2.05
N LYS A 84 4.49 -12.65 -1.58
CA LYS A 84 4.87 -14.06 -1.86
C LYS A 84 3.88 -15.08 -1.30
N ARG A 85 3.17 -14.78 -0.20
CA ARG A 85 2.11 -15.65 0.33
C ARG A 85 0.87 -15.64 -0.56
N CYS A 86 0.60 -14.52 -1.23
CA CYS A 86 -0.51 -14.39 -2.17
C CYS A 86 -0.16 -14.89 -3.58
N TYR A 87 1.13 -14.94 -3.91
CA TYR A 87 1.67 -15.40 -5.20
C TYR A 87 2.77 -16.48 -4.98
N PRO A 88 2.38 -17.72 -4.62
CA PRO A 88 3.29 -18.84 -4.35
C PRO A 88 3.90 -19.45 -5.63
#